data_AF-A0A921B6Q9-F1
#
_entry.id   AF-A0A921B6Q9-F1
#
_cell.length_a   1.000
_cell.length_b   1.000
_cell.length_c   1.000
_cell.angle_alpha   90.00
_cell.angle_beta   90.00
_cell.angle_gamma   90.00
#
_symmetry.space_group_name_H-M   'P 1'
#
loop_
_entity.id
_entity.type
_entity.pdbx_description
1 polymer ?
#
loop_
_entity_poly.entity_id
_entity_poly.type
_entity_poly.pdbx_seq_one_letter_code
_entity_poly.pdbx_strand_id
1 'polypeptide(L)'
;MKITDIKSHLVMPIPGLAWLFVEVETDEGITGLGECTDYAVNGHLVRGLEAIKPLVIGSDPKNIEEIWQRIFHVNSDLNGRGYISHLISAIDIALWDIKGKVLGAPIYDLLGGPVHESVPLYTHVRDLSYGQGIDVLIQEAKLTVEAGYEAIKTDPFPNRRTMGATHYGANMVERMEPKAIADAVEWMEALRETVGPNYEILVDAHARMDVASAIKAANAIEHVDLVWFEEPTHVENHNSLRQIRENTSVPLCVGERHFTRWDYDEILRDRLSIT
;
A
#
# COMPACT_ATOMS: atom_id res chain seq x y z
N MET A 1 11.18 -22.89 -23.03
CA MET A 1 10.92 -21.46 -22.82
C MET A 1 12.05 -20.85 -22.04
N LYS A 2 12.55 -19.72 -22.52
CA LYS A 2 13.65 -18.94 -21.95
C LYS A 2 13.28 -17.47 -21.97
N ILE A 3 13.60 -16.77 -20.88
CA ILE A 3 13.42 -15.31 -20.83
C ILE A 3 14.44 -14.66 -21.76
N THR A 4 13.96 -13.84 -22.69
CA THR A 4 14.77 -13.17 -23.73
C THR A 4 14.94 -11.69 -23.48
N ASP A 5 14.00 -11.05 -22.80
CA ASP A 5 14.07 -9.62 -22.49
C ASP A 5 13.24 -9.24 -21.26
N ILE A 6 13.55 -8.07 -20.70
CA ILE A 6 12.75 -7.37 -19.69
C ILE A 6 12.64 -5.92 -20.15
N LYS A 7 11.41 -5.42 -20.30
CA LYS A 7 11.11 -4.07 -20.78
C LYS A 7 10.34 -3.28 -19.73
N SER A 8 10.71 -2.02 -19.56
CA SER A 8 10.02 -1.08 -18.66
C SER A 8 9.11 -0.15 -19.47
N HIS A 9 7.86 -0.01 -19.03
CA HIS A 9 6.86 0.84 -19.65
C HIS A 9 6.37 1.88 -18.63
N LEU A 10 6.80 3.13 -18.83
CA LEU A 10 6.25 4.27 -18.09
C LEU A 10 5.04 4.81 -18.81
N VAL A 11 3.88 4.72 -18.15
CA VAL A 11 2.61 5.20 -18.68
C VAL A 11 2.06 6.25 -17.72
N MET A 12 1.59 7.38 -18.24
CA MET A 12 1.07 8.48 -17.43
C MET A 12 -0.37 8.77 -17.84
N PRO A 13 -1.34 7.92 -17.43
CA PRO A 13 -2.75 8.12 -17.77
C PRO A 13 -3.33 9.36 -17.08
N ILE A 14 -2.77 9.71 -15.91
CA ILE A 14 -3.11 10.92 -15.15
C ILE A 14 -1.86 11.82 -15.11
N PRO A 15 -1.94 13.09 -15.54
CA PRO A 15 -0.80 13.99 -15.51
C PRO A 15 -0.15 14.07 -14.13
N GLY A 16 1.16 13.83 -14.06
CA GLY A 16 1.93 13.84 -12.81
C GLY A 16 1.93 12.51 -12.04
N LEU A 17 1.16 11.50 -12.47
CA LEU A 17 1.14 10.15 -11.88
C LEU A 17 1.58 9.12 -12.92
N ALA A 18 2.89 8.90 -13.00
CA ALA A 18 3.46 7.86 -13.84
C ALA A 18 3.35 6.48 -13.18
N TRP A 19 2.87 5.50 -13.92
CA TRP A 19 2.84 4.08 -13.58
C TRP A 19 3.98 3.36 -14.29
N LEU A 20 4.60 2.39 -13.62
CA LEU A 20 5.70 1.60 -14.14
C LEU A 20 5.29 0.13 -14.27
N PHE A 21 4.96 -0.25 -15.50
CA PHE A 21 4.75 -1.65 -15.87
C PHE A 21 6.04 -2.27 -16.38
N VAL A 22 6.17 -3.58 -16.17
CA VAL A 22 7.32 -4.38 -16.59
C VAL A 22 6.83 -5.55 -17.42
N GLU A 23 7.34 -5.67 -18.64
CA GLU A 23 7.06 -6.80 -19.53
C GLU A 23 8.25 -7.74 -19.59
N VAL A 24 8.02 -9.03 -19.34
CA VAL A 24 9.01 -10.10 -19.48
C VAL A 24 8.71 -10.87 -20.77
N GLU A 25 9.69 -10.92 -21.68
CA GLU A 25 9.56 -11.61 -22.97
C GLU A 25 10.23 -12.99 -22.95
N THR A 26 9.70 -13.92 -23.75
CA THR A 26 10.26 -15.27 -23.89
C THR A 26 10.53 -15.66 -25.34
N ASP A 27 11.41 -16.64 -25.54
CA ASP A 27 11.78 -17.20 -26.84
C ASP A 27 10.64 -17.91 -27.58
N GLU A 28 9.56 -18.24 -26.88
CA GLU A 28 8.34 -18.85 -27.43
C GLU A 28 7.25 -17.81 -27.71
N GLY A 29 7.53 -16.51 -27.54
CA GLY A 29 6.61 -15.41 -27.86
C GLY A 29 5.53 -15.15 -26.81
N ILE A 30 5.54 -15.87 -25.67
CA ILE A 30 4.65 -15.59 -24.54
C ILE A 30 5.29 -14.50 -23.67
N THR A 31 4.51 -13.47 -23.34
CA THR A 31 4.96 -12.37 -22.46
C THR A 31 4.19 -12.36 -21.15
N GLY A 32 4.81 -11.79 -20.12
CA GLY A 32 4.22 -11.56 -18.81
C GLY A 32 4.25 -10.10 -18.42
N LEU A 33 3.20 -9.60 -17.79
CA LEU A 33 3.11 -8.24 -17.29
C LEU A 33 3.18 -8.22 -15.76
N GLY A 34 4.03 -7.35 -15.23
CA GLY A 34 4.10 -7.03 -13.81
C GLY A 34 4.16 -5.52 -13.58
N GLU A 35 4.18 -5.13 -12.31
CA GLU A 35 4.16 -3.73 -11.91
C GLU A 35 5.04 -3.50 -10.68
N CYS A 36 5.74 -2.37 -10.64
CA CYS A 36 6.44 -1.92 -9.44
C CYS A 36 6.40 -0.39 -9.27
N THR A 37 5.28 0.23 -9.66
CA THR A 37 5.09 1.69 -9.59
C THR A 37 5.51 2.28 -8.25
N ASP A 38 6.37 3.29 -8.30
CA ASP A 38 6.62 4.22 -7.19
C ASP A 38 6.71 5.64 -7.74
N TYR A 39 5.73 6.48 -7.38
CA TYR A 39 5.58 7.81 -7.93
C TYR A 39 6.79 8.73 -7.72
N ALA A 40 7.58 8.50 -6.67
CA ALA A 40 8.76 9.31 -6.37
C ALA A 40 10.01 8.78 -7.07
N VAL A 41 10.14 7.46 -7.26
CA VAL A 41 11.40 6.83 -7.67
C VAL A 41 11.33 5.92 -8.91
N ASN A 42 10.26 5.98 -9.70
CA ASN A 42 10.13 5.23 -10.97
C ASN A 42 11.39 5.22 -11.84
N GLY A 43 12.07 6.37 -12.00
CA GLY A 43 13.32 6.46 -12.78
C GLY A 43 14.47 5.61 -12.21
N HIS A 44 14.55 5.45 -10.89
CA HIS A 44 15.50 4.56 -10.24
C HIS A 44 15.12 3.10 -10.46
N LEU A 45 13.85 2.75 -10.34
CA LEU A 45 13.36 1.39 -10.56
C LEU A 45 13.61 0.91 -11.98
N VAL A 46 13.41 1.75 -13.00
CA VAL A 46 13.78 1.44 -14.40
C VAL A 46 15.26 1.06 -14.50
N ARG A 47 16.15 1.81 -13.85
CA ARG A 47 17.59 1.48 -13.83
C ARG A 47 17.88 0.20 -13.04
N GLY A 48 17.14 -0.05 -11.96
CA GLY A 48 17.21 -1.30 -11.19
C GLY A 48 16.84 -2.52 -12.03
N LEU A 49 15.77 -2.43 -12.82
CA LEU A 49 15.33 -3.50 -13.72
C LEU A 49 16.43 -3.83 -14.76
N GLU A 50 17.06 -2.82 -15.35
CA GLU A 50 18.20 -3.02 -16.26
C GLU A 50 19.40 -3.66 -15.54
N ALA A 51 19.65 -3.30 -14.28
CA ALA A 51 20.75 -3.84 -13.49
C ALA A 51 20.54 -5.32 -13.11
N ILE A 52 19.31 -5.73 -12.81
CA ILE A 52 19.00 -7.13 -12.44
C ILE A 52 18.78 -8.03 -13.67
N LYS A 53 18.60 -7.46 -14.86
CA LYS A 53 18.33 -8.18 -16.11
C LYS A 53 19.31 -9.33 -16.39
N PRO A 54 20.65 -9.19 -16.24
CA PRO A 54 21.57 -10.31 -16.42
C PRO A 54 21.34 -11.50 -15.49
N LEU A 55 20.66 -11.31 -14.35
CA LEU A 55 20.31 -12.38 -13.43
C LEU A 55 19.10 -13.19 -13.91
N VAL A 56 18.30 -12.66 -14.83
CA VAL A 56 17.01 -13.22 -15.24
C VAL A 56 17.04 -13.76 -16.67
N ILE A 57 17.74 -13.09 -17.60
CA ILE A 57 17.82 -13.49 -19.01
C ILE A 57 18.40 -14.92 -19.13
N GLY A 58 17.78 -15.75 -19.98
CA GLY A 58 18.15 -17.15 -20.19
C GLY A 58 17.65 -18.11 -19.10
N SER A 59 16.98 -17.61 -18.07
CA SER A 59 16.28 -18.46 -17.09
C SER A 59 15.00 -19.04 -17.69
N ASP A 60 14.57 -20.19 -17.18
CA ASP A 60 13.24 -20.73 -17.48
C ASP A 60 12.20 -19.99 -16.60
N PRO A 61 11.19 -19.33 -17.16
CA PRO A 61 10.22 -18.53 -16.39
C PRO A 61 9.36 -19.37 -15.43
N LYS A 62 9.35 -20.70 -15.56
CA LYS A 62 8.66 -21.59 -14.61
C LYS A 62 9.32 -21.61 -13.23
N ASN A 63 10.62 -21.30 -13.16
CA ASN A 63 11.43 -21.35 -11.95
C ASN A 63 11.32 -20.06 -11.13
N ILE A 64 10.09 -19.62 -10.84
CA ILE A 64 9.78 -18.35 -10.15
C ILE A 64 10.55 -18.21 -8.84
N GLU A 65 10.47 -19.22 -7.97
CA GLU A 65 11.19 -19.24 -6.68
C GLU A 65 12.70 -19.10 -6.85
N GLU A 66 13.30 -19.80 -7.82
CA GLU A 66 14.74 -19.72 -8.04
C GLU A 66 15.16 -18.31 -8.48
N ILE A 67 14.40 -17.69 -9.38
CA ILE A 67 14.65 -16.31 -9.85
C ILE A 67 14.47 -15.33 -8.69
N TRP A 68 13.43 -15.50 -7.87
CA TRP A 68 13.20 -14.70 -6.67
C TRP A 68 14.41 -14.79 -5.72
N GLN A 69 14.84 -16.00 -5.37
CA GLN A 69 15.97 -16.24 -4.45
C GLN A 69 17.26 -15.65 -5.03
N ARG A 70 17.49 -15.81 -6.33
CA ARG A 70 18.67 -15.28 -7.03
C ARG A 70 18.73 -13.76 -6.95
N ILE A 71 17.66 -13.06 -7.31
CA ILE A 71 17.63 -11.59 -7.27
C ILE A 71 17.81 -11.11 -5.83
N PHE A 72 17.09 -11.70 -4.88
CA PHE A 72 17.17 -11.32 -3.47
C PHE A 72 18.57 -11.51 -2.88
N HIS A 73 19.19 -12.67 -3.08
CA HIS A 73 20.48 -12.99 -2.46
C HIS A 73 21.69 -12.39 -3.16
N VAL A 74 21.67 -12.22 -4.48
CA VAL A 74 22.76 -11.51 -5.19
C VAL A 74 22.83 -10.05 -4.77
N ASN A 75 21.69 -9.46 -4.39
CA ASN A 75 21.60 -8.07 -3.95
C ASN A 75 21.59 -7.92 -2.43
N SER A 76 22.02 -8.92 -1.64
CA SER A 76 21.91 -8.88 -0.17
C SER A 76 22.63 -7.70 0.50
N ASP A 77 23.64 -7.13 -0.17
CA ASP A 77 24.38 -5.95 0.31
C ASP A 77 23.57 -4.64 0.19
N LEU A 78 22.55 -4.63 -0.67
CA LEU A 78 21.55 -3.57 -0.78
C LEU A 78 20.32 -4.06 -0.04
N ASN A 79 20.06 -3.51 1.16
CA ASN A 79 18.95 -3.90 2.03
C ASN A 79 17.69 -4.35 1.24
N GLY A 80 17.16 -5.54 1.55
CA GLY A 80 15.99 -6.11 0.88
C GLY A 80 14.70 -5.28 1.05
N ARG A 81 14.69 -4.28 1.94
CA ARG A 81 13.54 -3.37 2.12
C ARG A 81 13.37 -2.40 0.95
N GLY A 82 12.15 -2.30 0.44
CA GLY A 82 11.75 -1.31 -0.57
C GLY A 82 12.31 -1.61 -1.94
N TYR A 83 13.52 -1.13 -2.23
CA TYR A 83 14.03 -1.05 -3.60
C TYR A 83 14.16 -2.41 -4.30
N ILE A 84 14.92 -3.35 -3.73
CA ILE A 84 15.10 -4.68 -4.34
C ILE A 84 13.78 -5.46 -4.36
N SER A 85 12.96 -5.32 -3.32
CA SER A 85 11.63 -5.96 -3.25
C SER A 85 10.67 -5.46 -4.35
N HIS A 86 10.71 -4.17 -4.71
CA HIS A 86 9.95 -3.64 -5.85
C HIS A 86 10.37 -4.30 -7.17
N LEU A 87 11.69 -4.40 -7.41
CA LEU A 87 12.21 -5.04 -8.62
C LEU A 87 11.79 -6.51 -8.71
N ILE A 88 11.90 -7.24 -7.59
CA ILE A 88 11.46 -8.63 -7.49
C ILE A 88 9.96 -8.75 -7.77
N SER A 89 9.14 -7.88 -7.17
CA SER A 89 7.68 -7.92 -7.31
C SER A 89 7.24 -7.79 -8.77
N ALA A 90 7.81 -6.84 -9.52
CA ALA A 90 7.51 -6.70 -10.95
C ALA A 90 7.83 -7.96 -11.75
N ILE A 91 8.99 -8.58 -11.49
CA ILE A 91 9.39 -9.82 -12.18
C ILE A 91 8.48 -10.99 -11.74
N ASP A 92 8.25 -11.16 -10.44
CA ASP A 92 7.44 -12.24 -9.89
C ASP A 92 6.01 -12.24 -10.47
N ILE A 93 5.34 -11.08 -10.47
CA ILE A 93 4.00 -10.91 -11.04
C ILE A 93 4.02 -11.29 -12.54
N ALA A 94 5.00 -10.80 -13.31
CA ALA A 94 5.12 -11.12 -14.73
C ALA A 94 5.36 -12.62 -14.99
N LEU A 95 6.16 -13.29 -14.15
CA LEU A 95 6.40 -14.73 -14.27
C LEU A 95 5.16 -15.55 -13.93
N TRP A 96 4.35 -15.12 -12.95
CA TRP A 96 3.05 -15.73 -12.67
C TRP A 96 2.06 -15.54 -13.81
N ASP A 97 2.05 -14.37 -14.45
CA ASP A 97 1.25 -14.11 -15.65
C ASP A 97 1.66 -15.05 -16.81
N ILE A 98 2.96 -15.20 -17.08
CA ILE A 98 3.47 -16.19 -18.05
C ILE A 98 3.00 -17.60 -17.69
N LYS A 99 3.13 -17.99 -16.42
CA LYS A 99 2.71 -19.33 -15.97
C LYS A 99 1.22 -19.57 -16.17
N GLY A 100 0.38 -18.58 -15.85
CA GLY A 100 -1.06 -18.61 -16.11
C GLY A 100 -1.38 -18.79 -17.60
N LYS A 101 -0.77 -17.98 -18.46
CA LYS A 101 -0.91 -18.05 -19.93
C LYS A 101 -0.48 -19.40 -20.50
N VAL A 102 0.66 -19.95 -20.05
CA VAL A 102 1.17 -21.26 -20.49
C VAL A 102 0.24 -22.40 -20.08
N LEU A 103 -0.31 -22.33 -18.87
CA LEU A 103 -1.19 -23.38 -18.33
C LEU A 103 -2.66 -23.22 -18.72
N GLY A 104 -3.03 -22.07 -19.32
CA GLY A 104 -4.42 -21.76 -19.65
C GLY A 104 -5.31 -21.60 -18.41
N ALA A 105 -4.74 -21.15 -17.29
CA ALA A 105 -5.43 -21.03 -16.01
C ALA A 105 -5.26 -19.63 -15.40
N PRO A 106 -6.27 -19.09 -14.71
CA PRO A 106 -6.11 -17.85 -13.96
C PRO A 106 -5.14 -18.05 -12.79
N ILE A 107 -4.41 -17.00 -12.40
CA ILE A 107 -3.36 -17.08 -11.38
C ILE A 107 -3.92 -17.57 -10.03
N TYR A 108 -5.13 -17.16 -9.64
CA TYR A 108 -5.73 -17.60 -8.37
C TYR A 108 -5.91 -19.13 -8.29
N ASP A 109 -6.20 -19.80 -9.41
CA ASP A 109 -6.31 -21.27 -9.46
C ASP A 109 -4.94 -21.92 -9.22
N LEU A 110 -3.88 -21.32 -9.76
CA LEU A 110 -2.51 -21.78 -9.54
C LEU A 110 -2.03 -21.56 -8.10
N LEU A 111 -2.61 -20.60 -7.39
CA LEU A 111 -2.34 -20.29 -5.99
C LEU A 111 -3.18 -21.12 -5.00
N GLY A 112 -4.02 -22.04 -5.49
CA GLY A 112 -4.81 -22.95 -4.64
C GLY A 112 -6.32 -22.92 -4.87
N GLY A 113 -6.81 -22.06 -5.77
CA GLY A 113 -8.23 -21.95 -6.10
C GLY A 113 -8.98 -20.96 -5.21
N PRO A 114 -10.25 -20.68 -5.53
CA PRO A 114 -11.06 -19.70 -4.82
C PRO A 114 -11.43 -20.22 -3.42
N VAL A 115 -11.25 -19.36 -2.41
CA VAL A 115 -11.74 -19.57 -1.04
C VAL A 115 -12.95 -18.70 -0.69
N HIS A 116 -13.26 -17.73 -1.56
CA HIS A 116 -14.44 -16.86 -1.51
C HIS A 116 -15.03 -16.71 -2.92
N GLU A 117 -16.34 -16.49 -3.02
CA GLU A 117 -17.01 -16.23 -4.31
C GLU A 117 -16.78 -14.79 -4.80
N SER A 118 -16.54 -13.85 -3.88
CA SER A 118 -16.24 -12.44 -4.15
C SER A 118 -15.35 -11.86 -3.05
N VAL A 119 -14.74 -10.70 -3.32
CA VAL A 119 -13.93 -9.94 -2.36
C VAL A 119 -14.62 -8.58 -2.13
N PRO A 120 -14.94 -8.20 -0.88
CA PRO A 120 -15.45 -6.87 -0.59
C PRO A 120 -14.49 -5.77 -1.02
N LEU A 121 -15.03 -4.66 -1.55
CA LEU A 121 -14.25 -3.51 -1.99
C LEU A 121 -14.60 -2.30 -1.14
N TYR A 122 -13.56 -1.60 -0.67
CA TYR A 122 -13.69 -0.25 -0.16
C TYR A 122 -13.23 0.76 -1.21
N THR A 123 -13.65 2.02 -1.04
CA THR A 123 -13.19 3.13 -1.87
C THR A 123 -12.69 4.28 -1.00
N HIS A 124 -12.20 5.35 -1.62
CA HIS A 124 -11.72 6.53 -0.93
C HIS A 124 -12.67 7.71 -1.14
N VAL A 125 -12.88 8.47 -0.08
CA VAL A 125 -13.43 9.82 -0.15
C VAL A 125 -12.30 10.82 0.05
N ARG A 126 -12.44 12.03 -0.46
CA ARG A 126 -11.37 13.04 -0.45
C ARG A 126 -11.00 13.44 0.97
N ASP A 127 -9.70 13.58 1.22
CA ASP A 127 -9.16 13.87 2.55
C ASP A 127 -9.32 15.33 2.99
N LEU A 128 -9.30 15.54 4.31
CA LEU A 128 -9.32 16.87 4.93
C LEU A 128 -8.18 17.77 4.41
N SER A 129 -7.03 17.17 4.07
CA SER A 129 -5.82 17.88 3.64
C SER A 129 -5.96 18.58 2.28
N TYR A 130 -7.00 18.29 1.49
CA TYR A 130 -7.24 18.94 0.20
C TYR A 130 -8.03 20.26 0.32
N GLY A 131 -8.27 20.75 1.53
CA GLY A 131 -8.84 22.07 1.80
C GLY A 131 -10.32 22.19 1.44
N GLN A 132 -11.02 21.05 1.36
CA GLN A 132 -12.44 21.00 1.05
C GLN A 132 -13.23 20.73 2.33
N GLY A 133 -14.32 21.46 2.52
CA GLY A 133 -15.11 21.38 3.74
C GLY A 133 -15.87 20.06 3.87
N ILE A 134 -16.41 19.80 5.06
CA ILE A 134 -17.21 18.61 5.40
C ILE A 134 -18.37 18.37 4.41
N ASP A 135 -18.94 19.42 3.81
CA ASP A 135 -20.01 19.26 2.81
C ASP A 135 -19.60 18.39 1.61
N VAL A 136 -18.34 18.50 1.20
CA VAL A 136 -17.77 17.73 0.09
C VAL A 136 -17.61 16.26 0.48
N LEU A 137 -17.10 16.00 1.69
CA LEU A 137 -17.03 14.65 2.26
C LEU A 137 -18.41 13.99 2.25
N ILE A 138 -19.43 14.70 2.75
CA ILE A 138 -20.80 14.18 2.83
C ILE A 138 -21.33 13.85 1.43
N GLN A 139 -21.07 14.71 0.44
CA GLN A 139 -21.52 14.47 -0.92
C GLN A 139 -20.84 13.22 -1.52
N GLU A 140 -19.52 13.09 -1.37
CA GLU A 140 -18.77 11.95 -1.88
C GLU A 140 -19.17 10.65 -1.18
N ALA A 141 -19.31 10.66 0.14
CA ALA A 141 -19.78 9.51 0.91
C ALA A 141 -21.15 9.02 0.41
N LYS A 142 -22.10 9.92 0.15
CA LYS A 142 -23.39 9.55 -0.44
C LYS A 142 -23.26 8.89 -1.81
N LEU A 143 -22.36 9.40 -2.66
CA LEU A 143 -22.11 8.82 -3.98
C LEU A 143 -21.50 7.42 -3.87
N THR A 144 -20.62 7.17 -2.90
CA THR A 144 -20.03 5.84 -2.69
C THR A 144 -21.07 4.83 -2.21
N VAL A 145 -21.98 5.23 -1.32
CA VAL A 145 -23.12 4.42 -0.88
C VAL A 145 -24.05 4.13 -2.06
N GLU A 146 -24.39 5.14 -2.86
CA GLU A 146 -25.24 4.99 -4.06
C GLU A 146 -24.61 4.06 -5.11
N ALA A 147 -23.28 4.09 -5.25
CA ALA A 147 -22.52 3.21 -6.13
C ALA A 147 -22.44 1.75 -5.62
N GLY A 148 -22.91 1.47 -4.40
CA GLY A 148 -22.97 0.12 -3.84
C GLY A 148 -21.68 -0.34 -3.15
N TYR A 149 -20.76 0.58 -2.83
CA TYR A 149 -19.66 0.26 -1.92
C TYR A 149 -20.21 0.01 -0.52
N GLU A 150 -19.57 -0.86 0.24
CA GLU A 150 -19.94 -1.18 1.63
C GLU A 150 -18.95 -0.59 2.65
N ALA A 151 -17.84 -0.01 2.16
CA ALA A 151 -16.72 0.45 2.94
C ALA A 151 -16.02 1.68 2.34
N ILE A 152 -15.55 2.60 3.20
CA ILE A 152 -14.80 3.81 2.80
C ILE A 152 -13.55 4.00 3.67
N LYS A 153 -12.41 4.28 3.03
CA LYS A 153 -11.20 4.80 3.69
C LYS A 153 -11.09 6.32 3.52
N THR A 154 -10.66 7.02 4.58
CA THR A 154 -10.44 8.47 4.58
C THR A 154 -9.23 8.86 5.44
N ASP A 155 -8.61 10.00 5.13
CA ASP A 155 -7.46 10.51 5.89
C ASP A 155 -7.87 11.80 6.64
N PRO A 156 -8.44 11.70 7.85
CA PRO A 156 -9.09 12.82 8.52
C PRO A 156 -8.10 13.78 9.20
N PHE A 157 -6.80 13.49 9.17
CA PHE A 157 -5.79 14.34 9.79
C PHE A 157 -5.10 15.23 8.75
N PRO A 158 -4.86 16.52 9.06
CA PRO A 158 -4.21 17.44 8.13
C PRO A 158 -2.73 17.10 7.94
N ASN A 159 -2.25 17.22 6.71
CA ASN A 159 -0.84 17.06 6.37
C ASN A 159 -0.13 18.42 6.47
N ARG A 160 1.02 18.51 7.15
CA ARG A 160 1.84 19.73 7.14
C ARG A 160 2.67 19.89 5.85
N ARG A 161 2.49 19.01 4.84
CA ARG A 161 2.97 19.20 3.46
C ARG A 161 2.32 20.46 2.86
N THR A 162 2.93 21.61 3.08
CA THR A 162 2.56 22.83 2.37
C THR A 162 3.10 22.75 0.94
N MET A 163 2.24 22.44 -0.05
CA MET A 163 2.60 22.64 -1.45
C MET A 163 2.99 24.10 -1.68
N GLY A 164 4.25 24.35 -2.06
CA GLY A 164 4.78 25.70 -2.30
C GLY A 164 5.66 26.28 -1.18
N ALA A 165 5.87 25.55 -0.07
CA ALA A 165 6.92 25.93 0.89
C ALA A 165 8.31 25.64 0.32
N THR A 166 9.28 26.53 0.58
CA THR A 166 10.70 26.36 0.23
C THR A 166 11.38 25.20 0.98
N HIS A 167 10.64 24.54 1.87
CA HIS A 167 11.03 23.36 2.60
C HIS A 167 10.12 22.21 2.14
N TYR A 168 10.69 21.28 1.37
CA TYR A 168 10.18 19.91 1.37
C TYR A 168 10.48 19.37 2.77
N GLY A 169 9.56 19.61 3.71
CA GLY A 169 9.66 19.04 5.04
C GLY A 169 9.93 17.56 4.91
N ALA A 170 10.85 17.04 5.70
CA ALA A 170 10.94 15.60 5.84
C ALA A 170 9.53 15.09 6.19
N ASN A 171 9.14 13.94 5.64
CA ASN A 171 7.94 13.21 6.07
C ASN A 171 8.17 12.77 7.53
N MET A 172 8.25 13.74 8.43
CA MET A 172 8.65 13.55 9.80
C MET A 172 7.47 13.03 10.57
N VAL A 173 7.81 12.31 11.61
CA VAL A 173 6.94 12.07 12.75
C VAL A 173 6.54 13.42 13.34
N GLU A 174 5.28 13.80 13.17
CA GLU A 174 4.65 15.03 13.61
C GLU A 174 3.90 14.80 14.92
N ARG A 175 4.11 15.72 15.85
CA ARG A 175 3.15 15.93 16.92
C ARG A 175 1.88 16.53 16.32
N MET A 176 0.75 15.86 16.49
CA MET A 176 -0.54 16.38 16.05
C MET A 176 -1.00 17.49 17.00
N GLU A 177 -1.47 18.62 16.44
CA GLU A 177 -2.02 19.70 17.26
C GLU A 177 -3.40 19.29 17.80
N PRO A 178 -3.80 19.71 19.02
CA PRO A 178 -5.11 19.39 19.57
C PRO A 178 -6.28 19.76 18.65
N LYS A 179 -6.17 20.90 17.94
CA LYS A 179 -7.18 21.31 16.96
C LYS A 179 -7.29 20.32 15.79
N ALA A 180 -6.19 19.80 15.29
CA ALA A 180 -6.20 18.85 14.19
C ALA A 180 -6.88 17.52 14.56
N ILE A 181 -6.73 17.08 15.81
CA ILE A 181 -7.46 15.92 16.32
C ILE A 181 -8.95 16.24 16.45
N ALA A 182 -9.31 17.42 16.96
CA ALA A 182 -10.72 17.83 17.06
C ALA A 182 -11.40 17.94 15.69
N ASP A 183 -10.73 18.51 14.70
CA ASP A 183 -11.22 18.61 13.32
C ASP A 183 -11.41 17.20 12.70
N ALA A 184 -10.50 16.26 12.99
CA ALA A 184 -10.64 14.87 12.57
C ALA A 184 -11.84 14.18 13.23
N VAL A 185 -12.12 14.44 14.51
CA VAL A 185 -13.33 13.90 15.19
C VAL A 185 -14.59 14.40 14.50
N GLU A 186 -14.71 15.71 14.25
CA GLU A 186 -15.87 16.29 13.56
C GLU A 186 -16.06 15.69 12.16
N TRP A 187 -14.96 15.51 11.42
CA TRP A 187 -14.95 14.85 10.11
C TRP A 187 -15.48 13.42 10.17
N MET A 188 -14.97 12.62 11.11
CA MET A 188 -15.34 11.21 11.23
C MET A 188 -16.78 11.02 11.73
N GLU A 189 -17.25 11.88 12.64
CA GLU A 189 -18.65 11.89 13.10
C GLU A 189 -19.61 12.21 11.96
N ALA A 190 -19.30 13.22 11.15
CA ALA A 190 -20.10 13.58 9.98
C ALA A 190 -20.14 12.45 8.93
N LEU A 191 -19.00 11.77 8.71
CA LEU A 191 -18.94 10.60 7.82
C LEU A 191 -19.85 9.48 8.35
N ARG A 192 -19.70 9.10 9.62
CA ARG A 192 -20.51 8.05 10.25
C ARG A 192 -22.01 8.36 10.23
N GLU A 193 -22.41 9.59 10.53
CA GLU A 193 -23.81 10.01 10.43
C GLU A 193 -24.34 9.87 8.99
N THR A 194 -23.51 10.17 7.99
CA THR A 194 -23.89 10.14 6.58
C THR A 194 -24.07 8.71 6.05
N VAL A 195 -23.13 7.81 6.35
CA VAL A 195 -23.13 6.45 5.80
C VAL A 195 -23.94 5.45 6.64
N GLY A 196 -24.23 5.81 7.90
CA GLY A 196 -25.00 4.99 8.82
C GLY A 196 -24.14 3.99 9.61
N PRO A 197 -24.77 3.25 10.55
CA PRO A 197 -24.05 2.45 11.55
C PRO A 197 -23.44 1.15 11.02
N ASN A 198 -23.96 0.61 9.90
CA ASN A 198 -23.53 -0.69 9.37
C ASN A 198 -22.47 -0.55 8.25
N TYR A 199 -22.14 0.66 7.86
CA TYR A 199 -21.19 0.92 6.79
C TYR A 199 -19.77 0.87 7.35
N GLU A 200 -18.85 0.20 6.67
CA GLU A 200 -17.49 0.07 7.18
C GLU A 200 -16.69 1.37 6.95
N ILE A 201 -15.97 1.82 7.99
CA ILE A 201 -15.13 3.02 7.93
C ILE A 201 -13.70 2.65 8.30
N LEU A 202 -12.77 3.15 7.50
CA LEU A 202 -11.34 2.91 7.63
C LEU A 202 -10.63 4.25 7.64
N VAL A 203 -9.53 4.32 8.39
CA VAL A 203 -8.76 5.57 8.53
C VAL A 203 -7.29 5.33 8.24
N ASP A 204 -6.68 6.20 7.45
CA ASP A 204 -5.24 6.21 7.21
C ASP A 204 -4.53 7.40 7.87
N ALA A 205 -3.50 7.10 8.65
CA ALA A 205 -2.66 8.09 9.32
C ALA A 205 -1.37 8.40 8.54
N HIS A 206 -1.03 7.64 7.48
CA HIS A 206 0.15 7.85 6.62
C HIS A 206 1.49 7.88 7.37
N ALA A 207 1.60 7.12 8.46
CA ALA A 207 2.76 6.98 9.33
C ALA A 207 3.40 8.29 9.81
N ARG A 208 2.62 9.37 9.86
CA ARG A 208 3.14 10.71 10.13
C ARG A 208 3.05 11.13 11.58
N MET A 209 2.40 10.36 12.45
CA MET A 209 2.21 10.79 13.85
C MET A 209 3.31 10.28 14.76
N ASP A 210 3.67 11.06 15.78
CA ASP A 210 4.34 10.52 16.96
C ASP A 210 3.43 9.57 17.75
N VAL A 211 4.03 8.70 18.56
CA VAL A 211 3.31 7.69 19.36
C VAL A 211 2.20 8.33 20.21
N ALA A 212 2.49 9.45 20.86
CA ALA A 212 1.54 10.11 21.75
C ALA A 212 0.34 10.69 20.97
N SER A 213 0.57 11.20 19.77
CA SER A 213 -0.45 11.75 18.89
C SER A 213 -1.28 10.65 18.26
N ALA A 214 -0.65 9.55 17.84
CA ALA A 214 -1.35 8.38 17.32
C ALA A 214 -2.31 7.77 18.35
N ILE A 215 -1.86 7.60 19.60
CA ILE A 215 -2.72 7.13 20.70
C ILE A 215 -3.90 8.09 20.94
N LYS A 216 -3.63 9.41 21.01
CA LYS A 216 -4.69 10.40 21.21
C LYS A 216 -5.68 10.44 20.05
N ALA A 217 -5.19 10.35 18.82
CA ALA A 217 -6.01 10.36 17.62
C ALA A 217 -6.90 9.13 17.55
N ALA A 218 -6.34 7.92 17.70
CA ALA A 218 -7.08 6.67 17.69
C ALA A 218 -8.17 6.65 18.76
N ASN A 219 -7.83 7.00 20.00
CA ASN A 219 -8.80 7.02 21.11
C ASN A 219 -9.87 8.12 20.96
N ALA A 220 -9.57 9.22 20.27
CA ALA A 220 -10.53 10.29 20.04
C ALA A 220 -11.61 9.91 19.01
N ILE A 221 -11.34 8.95 18.13
CA ILE A 221 -12.27 8.47 17.10
C ILE A 221 -12.72 7.02 17.34
N GLU A 222 -12.45 6.46 18.51
CA GLU A 222 -12.81 5.08 18.87
C GLU A 222 -14.33 4.82 18.74
N HIS A 223 -15.16 5.81 19.10
CA HIS A 223 -16.62 5.72 19.03
C HIS A 223 -17.19 5.69 17.60
N VAL A 224 -16.36 5.94 16.59
CA VAL A 224 -16.75 5.88 15.17
C VAL A 224 -16.89 4.43 14.70
N ASP A 225 -16.33 3.47 15.43
CA ASP A 225 -16.34 2.04 15.12
C ASP A 225 -15.65 1.75 13.76
N LEU A 226 -14.32 1.80 13.78
CA LEU A 226 -13.48 1.61 12.60
C LEU A 226 -13.15 0.14 12.37
N VAL A 227 -13.08 -0.27 11.09
CA VAL A 227 -12.50 -1.57 10.72
C VAL A 227 -11.01 -1.59 11.06
N TRP A 228 -10.29 -0.51 10.73
CA TRP A 228 -8.91 -0.31 11.17
C TRP A 228 -8.45 1.16 11.14
N PHE A 229 -7.36 1.39 11.86
CA PHE A 229 -6.53 2.59 11.86
C PHE A 229 -5.16 2.24 11.25
N GLU A 230 -4.93 2.71 10.03
CA GLU A 230 -3.82 2.35 9.17
C GLU A 230 -2.60 3.25 9.39
N GLU A 231 -1.42 2.61 9.43
CA GLU A 231 -0.11 3.21 9.57
C GLU A 231 -0.07 4.36 10.60
N PRO A 232 -0.34 4.07 11.89
CA PRO A 232 -0.47 5.11 12.91
C PRO A 232 0.85 5.83 13.22
N THR A 233 2.00 5.25 12.87
CA THR A 233 3.34 5.77 13.12
C THR A 233 4.30 5.26 12.05
N HIS A 234 5.47 5.88 11.94
CA HIS A 234 6.61 5.41 11.14
C HIS A 234 6.90 3.91 11.31
N VAL A 235 7.26 3.26 10.21
CA VAL A 235 7.36 1.79 10.09
C VAL A 235 8.68 1.22 10.59
N GLU A 236 9.71 2.05 10.73
CA GLU A 236 11.07 1.60 11.07
C GLU A 236 11.22 1.16 12.53
N ASN A 237 10.28 1.52 13.41
CA ASN A 237 10.35 1.20 14.83
C ASN A 237 9.08 0.49 15.31
N HIS A 238 9.13 -0.85 15.34
CA HIS A 238 8.03 -1.67 15.86
C HIS A 238 7.73 -1.41 17.34
N ASN A 239 8.65 -0.87 18.16
CA ASN A 239 8.33 -0.48 19.52
C ASN A 239 7.37 0.72 19.58
N SER A 240 7.37 1.58 18.56
CA SER A 240 6.38 2.66 18.44
C SER A 240 5.00 2.06 18.19
N LEU A 241 4.89 1.12 17.24
CA LEU A 241 3.63 0.42 16.95
C LEU A 241 3.13 -0.36 18.17
N ARG A 242 4.01 -1.02 18.91
CA ARG A 242 3.69 -1.74 20.16
C ARG A 242 3.09 -0.82 21.22
N GLN A 243 3.72 0.33 21.47
CA GLN A 243 3.19 1.30 22.43
C GLN A 243 1.79 1.78 22.05
N ILE A 244 1.52 1.98 20.76
CA ILE A 244 0.18 2.36 20.28
C ILE A 244 -0.80 1.20 20.52
N ARG A 245 -0.44 -0.02 20.12
CA ARG A 245 -1.26 -1.22 20.31
C ARG A 245 -1.62 -1.47 21.78
N GLU A 246 -0.73 -1.16 22.71
CA GLU A 246 -0.95 -1.30 24.16
C GLU A 246 -1.86 -0.20 24.75
N ASN A 247 -2.12 0.89 24.02
CA ASN A 247 -2.82 2.08 24.52
C ASN A 247 -4.05 2.48 23.69
N THR A 248 -4.51 1.63 22.78
CA THR A 248 -5.78 1.80 22.04
C THR A 248 -6.48 0.46 21.83
N SER A 249 -7.81 0.48 21.80
CA SER A 249 -8.66 -0.65 21.43
C SER A 249 -8.90 -0.71 19.91
N VAL A 250 -8.71 0.40 19.20
CA VAL A 250 -8.94 0.50 17.76
C VAL A 250 -8.06 -0.52 17.01
N PRO A 251 -8.59 -1.30 16.06
CA PRO A 251 -7.79 -2.22 15.27
C PRO A 251 -6.72 -1.47 14.47
N LEU A 252 -5.52 -2.03 14.39
CA LEU A 252 -4.39 -1.39 13.70
C LEU A 252 -4.05 -2.15 12.41
N CYS A 253 -3.84 -1.42 11.32
CA CYS A 253 -3.40 -1.96 10.03
C CYS A 253 -2.03 -1.36 9.64
N VAL A 254 -1.10 -2.20 9.18
CA VAL A 254 0.18 -1.77 8.58
C VAL A 254 0.53 -2.75 7.45
N GLY A 255 1.25 -2.28 6.42
CA GLY A 255 1.77 -3.21 5.42
C GLY A 255 2.37 -2.61 4.16
N GLU A 256 1.87 -1.46 3.69
CA GLU A 256 2.32 -0.86 2.42
C GLU A 256 3.83 -0.57 2.36
N ARG A 257 4.47 -0.36 3.52
CA ARG A 257 5.91 -0.11 3.67
C ARG A 257 6.68 -1.21 4.40
N HIS A 258 6.08 -2.40 4.52
CA HIS A 258 6.73 -3.60 5.04
C HIS A 258 6.96 -4.57 3.89
N PHE A 259 8.18 -5.08 3.76
CA PHE A 259 8.60 -5.85 2.60
C PHE A 259 9.05 -7.25 3.01
N THR A 260 8.67 -8.25 2.21
CA THR A 260 9.00 -9.67 2.41
C THR A 260 8.53 -10.23 3.76
N ARG A 261 8.75 -11.53 3.99
CA ARG A 261 8.33 -12.18 5.24
C ARG A 261 9.05 -11.65 6.49
N TRP A 262 10.26 -11.11 6.34
CA TRP A 262 11.09 -10.72 7.50
C TRP A 262 10.61 -9.42 8.17
N ASP A 263 9.99 -8.50 7.43
CA ASP A 263 9.41 -7.30 8.03
C ASP A 263 8.14 -7.60 8.84
N TYR A 264 7.40 -8.63 8.43
CA TYR A 264 6.17 -9.04 9.11
C TYR A 264 6.41 -9.98 10.30
N ASP A 265 7.60 -10.57 10.46
CA ASP A 265 7.89 -11.55 11.52
C ASP A 265 7.55 -11.00 12.91
N GLU A 266 8.08 -9.84 13.27
CA GLU A 266 7.82 -9.24 14.58
C GLU A 266 6.36 -8.79 14.72
N ILE A 267 5.78 -8.21 13.66
CA ILE A 267 4.40 -7.71 13.66
C ILE A 267 3.42 -8.85 13.95
N LEU A 268 3.58 -9.98 13.26
CA LEU A 268 2.71 -11.14 13.39
C LEU A 268 2.97 -11.89 14.71
N ARG A 269 4.25 -12.13 15.05
CA ARG A 269 4.63 -12.84 16.27
C ARG A 269 4.11 -12.13 17.52
N ASP A 270 4.20 -10.80 17.53
CA ASP A 270 3.87 -10.00 18.70
C ASP A 270 2.47 -9.36 18.59
N ARG A 271 1.71 -9.68 17.52
CA ARG A 271 0.33 -9.25 17.26
C ARG A 271 0.16 -7.72 17.31
N LEU A 272 1.09 -7.01 16.66
CA LEU A 272 1.14 -5.56 16.68
C LEU A 272 0.10 -4.90 15.77
N SER A 273 -0.25 -5.57 14.67
CA SER A 273 -1.27 -5.14 13.72
C SER A 273 -1.93 -6.39 13.18
N ILE A 274 -3.20 -6.60 13.56
CA ILE A 274 -4.13 -7.53 12.93
C ILE A 274 -5.53 -7.10 13.38
N THR A 275 -6.49 -7.09 12.45
CA THR A 275 -7.92 -7.29 12.73
C THR A 275 -8.21 -8.74 13.11
#